data_AF-A0A1F2XQ15-F1
#
_entry.id   AF-A0A1F2XQ15-F1
#
_cell.length_a   1.000
_cell.length_b   1.000
_cell.length_c   1.000
_cell.angle_alpha   90.00
_cell.angle_beta   90.00
_cell.angle_gamma   90.00
#
_symmetry.space_group_name_H-M   'P 1'
#
loop_
_entity.id
_entity.type
_entity.pdbx_description
1 polymer ?
#
loop_
_entity_poly.entity_id
_entity_poly.type
_entity_poly.pdbx_seq_one_letter_code
_entity_poly.pdbx_strand_id
1 'polypeptide(L)'
;MAVVVVRDAVRDDAAAIVRVRARTWQSAYAHVFPQQALEAMSSESSISRADGVVARRHRERASEITRADRRCIGRGRRLRPPRGDARRSGRLGTLVREVRYRISLEPAA
;
A
#
# COMPACT_ATOMS: atom_id res chain seq x y z
N MET A 1 -12.16 8.21 20.34
CA MET A 1 -12.36 7.71 18.95
C MET A 1 -11.01 7.62 18.25
N ALA A 2 -10.76 6.56 17.50
CA ALA A 2 -9.51 6.38 16.77
C ALA A 2 -9.66 6.79 15.30
N VAL A 3 -8.63 7.44 14.75
CA VAL A 3 -8.54 7.77 13.32
C VAL A 3 -7.89 6.59 12.60
N VAL A 4 -8.48 6.13 11.49
CA VAL A 4 -7.94 5.07 10.63
C VAL A 4 -7.48 5.66 9.31
N VAL A 5 -6.25 5.33 8.90
CA VAL A 5 -5.65 5.78 7.64
C VAL A 5 -5.35 4.56 6.77
N VAL A 6 -5.83 4.59 5.52
CA VAL A 6 -5.50 3.57 4.52
C VAL A 6 -4.45 4.15 3.58
N ARG A 7 -3.32 3.44 3.46
CA ARG A 7 -2.19 3.79 2.60
C ARG A 7 -1.63 2.54 1.94
N ASP A 8 -0.77 2.76 0.96
CA ASP A 8 0.02 1.67 0.40
C ASP A 8 0.94 1.07 1.46
N ALA A 9 1.06 -0.26 1.42
CA ALA A 9 1.95 -0.99 2.29
C ALA A 9 3.41 -0.72 1.94
N VAL A 10 4.24 -0.53 2.96
CA VAL A 10 5.70 -0.45 2.87
C VAL A 10 6.31 -1.69 3.55
N ARG A 11 7.61 -1.93 3.33
CA ARG A 11 8.29 -3.14 3.81
C ARG A 11 8.14 -3.34 5.32
N ASP A 12 8.22 -2.26 6.08
CA ASP A 12 8.08 -2.26 7.54
C ASP A 12 6.69 -2.75 8.01
N ASP A 13 5.67 -2.72 7.14
CA ASP A 13 4.33 -3.23 7.46
C ASP A 13 4.23 -4.76 7.36
N ALA A 14 5.23 -5.45 6.79
CA ALA A 14 5.15 -6.89 6.50
C ALA A 14 4.79 -7.72 7.74
N ALA A 15 5.45 -7.44 8.88
CA ALA A 15 5.17 -8.13 10.13
C ALA A 15 3.75 -7.83 10.64
N ALA A 16 3.29 -6.59 10.54
CA ALA A 16 1.94 -6.21 10.96
C ALA A 16 0.86 -6.89 10.10
N ILE A 17 1.07 -6.94 8.78
CA ILE A 17 0.18 -7.61 7.82
C ILE A 17 0.08 -9.10 8.13
N VAL A 18 1.20 -9.77 8.38
CA VAL A 18 1.23 -11.20 8.73
C VAL A 18 0.48 -11.45 10.04
N ARG A 19 0.71 -10.64 11.08
CA ARG A 19 -0.01 -10.77 12.35
C ARG A 19 -1.51 -10.63 12.19
N VAL A 20 -1.97 -9.58 11.49
CA VAL A 20 -3.40 -9.37 11.24
C VAL A 20 -3.98 -10.55 10.47
N ARG A 21 -3.32 -10.98 9.39
CA ARG A 21 -3.75 -12.15 8.61
C ARG A 21 -3.87 -13.40 9.47
N ALA A 22 -2.85 -13.73 10.26
CA ALA A 22 -2.83 -14.92 11.11
C ALA A 22 -3.96 -14.87 12.14
N ARG A 23 -4.13 -13.75 12.84
CA ARG A 23 -5.21 -13.57 13.83
C ARG A 23 -6.59 -13.71 13.19
N THR A 24 -6.81 -13.09 12.04
CA THR A 24 -8.09 -13.19 11.31
C THR A 24 -8.37 -14.62 10.90
N TRP A 25 -7.36 -15.35 10.39
CA TRP A 25 -7.52 -16.74 9.98
C TRP A 25 -7.75 -17.68 11.16
N GLN A 26 -6.99 -17.53 12.25
CA GLN A 26 -7.20 -18.28 13.48
C GLN A 26 -8.62 -18.07 14.00
N SER A 27 -9.10 -16.83 14.04
CA SER A 27 -10.46 -16.54 14.50
C SER A 27 -11.54 -17.11 13.57
N ALA A 28 -11.35 -17.01 12.25
CA ALA A 28 -12.37 -17.41 11.28
C ALA A 28 -12.41 -18.93 11.06
N TYR A 29 -11.26 -19.60 11.18
CA TYR A 29 -11.08 -20.98 10.69
C TYR A 29 -10.55 -21.96 11.75
N ALA A 30 -10.49 -21.59 13.03
CA ALA A 30 -10.07 -22.49 14.12
C ALA A 30 -10.84 -23.83 14.16
N HIS A 31 -12.08 -23.85 13.70
CA HIS A 31 -12.93 -25.04 13.68
C HIS A 31 -12.79 -25.88 12.40
N VAL A 32 -12.08 -25.38 11.38
CA VAL A 32 -11.94 -26.02 10.07
C VAL A 32 -10.55 -26.61 9.88
N PHE A 33 -9.52 -25.95 10.41
CA PHE A 33 -8.13 -26.35 10.20
C PHE A 33 -7.44 -26.73 11.52
N PRO A 34 -6.42 -27.62 11.46
CA PRO A 34 -5.60 -27.92 12.63
C PRO A 34 -4.92 -26.68 13.19
N GLN A 35 -4.92 -26.55 14.51
CA GLN A 35 -4.36 -25.40 15.22
C GLN A 35 -2.89 -25.15 14.87
N GLN A 36 -2.09 -26.21 14.73
CA GLN A 36 -0.66 -26.13 14.36
C GLN A 36 -0.45 -25.47 12.98
N ALA A 37 -1.34 -25.74 12.02
CA ALA A 37 -1.27 -25.13 10.69
C ALA A 37 -1.60 -23.63 10.75
N LEU A 38 -2.55 -23.25 11.62
CA LEU A 38 -2.93 -21.84 11.82
C LEU A 38 -1.86 -21.05 12.60
N GLU A 39 -1.14 -21.69 13.53
CA GLU A 39 -0.02 -21.08 14.26
C GLU A 39 1.21 -20.86 13.36
N ALA A 40 1.46 -21.77 12.43
CA ALA A 40 2.56 -21.63 11.47
C ALA A 40 2.42 -20.41 10.54
N MET A 41 1.22 -19.81 10.43
CA MET A 41 0.95 -18.65 9.58
C MET A 41 1.65 -17.37 10.03
N SER A 42 2.03 -17.25 11.31
CA SER A 42 2.78 -16.10 11.84
C SER A 42 4.30 -16.32 11.88
N SER A 43 4.79 -17.37 11.20
CA SER A 43 6.23 -17.68 11.15
C SER A 43 7.07 -16.60 10.47
N GLU A 44 8.36 -16.55 10.80
CA GLU A 44 9.34 -15.66 10.16
C GLU A 44 9.36 -15.81 8.63
N SER A 45 9.20 -17.06 8.14
CA SER A 45 9.08 -17.34 6.70
C SER A 45 7.89 -16.62 6.05
N SER A 46 6.80 -16.42 6.80
CA SER A 46 5.62 -15.71 6.33
C SER A 46 5.86 -14.20 6.28
N ILE A 47 6.63 -13.65 7.23
CA ILE A 47 7.06 -12.25 7.23
C ILE A 47 7.97 -11.98 6.04
N SER A 48 9.01 -12.80 5.83
CA SER A 48 9.91 -12.70 4.69
C SER A 48 9.16 -12.76 3.34
N ARG A 49 8.18 -13.68 3.22
CA ARG A 49 7.33 -13.77 2.03
C ARG A 49 6.49 -12.50 1.84
N ALA A 50 5.91 -11.96 2.91
CA ALA A 50 5.13 -10.72 2.84
C ALA A 50 6.00 -9.52 2.45
N ASP A 51 7.21 -9.39 3.01
CA ASP A 51 8.19 -8.36 2.65
C ASP A 51 8.53 -8.43 1.14
N GLY A 52 8.81 -9.63 0.62
CA GLY A 52 9.06 -9.84 -0.80
C GLY A 52 7.91 -9.41 -1.70
N VAL A 53 6.65 -9.69 -1.30
CA VAL A 53 5.46 -9.27 -2.03
C VAL A 53 5.32 -7.75 -2.04
N VAL A 54 5.51 -7.11 -0.89
CA VAL A 54 5.43 -5.64 -0.76
C VAL A 54 6.53 -4.97 -1.59
N ALA A 55 7.77 -5.45 -1.50
CA ALA A 55 8.90 -4.95 -2.28
C ALA A 55 8.67 -5.09 -3.79
N ARG A 56 8.12 -6.22 -4.24
CA ARG A 56 7.77 -6.42 -5.66
C ARG A 56 6.72 -5.41 -6.13
N ARG A 57 5.61 -5.26 -5.39
CA ARG A 57 4.55 -4.29 -5.73
C ARG A 57 5.07 -2.86 -5.77
N HIS A 58 5.95 -2.50 -4.86
CA HIS A 58 6.55 -1.16 -4.84
C HIS A 58 7.40 -0.90 -6.10
N ARG A 59 8.18 -1.89 -6.55
CA ARG A 59 8.96 -1.80 -7.80
C ARG A 59 8.09 -1.73 -9.05
N GLU A 60 7.03 -2.54 -9.11
CA GLU A 60 6.06 -2.52 -10.22
C GLU A 60 5.40 -1.14 -10.33
N ARG A 61 4.98 -0.57 -9.22
CA ARG A 61 4.35 0.76 -9.19
C ARG A 61 5.30 1.89 -9.56
N ALA A 62 6.55 1.85 -9.09
CA ALA A 62 7.58 2.79 -9.53
C ALA A 62 7.81 2.72 -11.05
N SER A 63 7.75 1.52 -11.62
CA SER A 63 7.89 1.27 -13.05
C SER A 63 6.68 1.78 -13.86
N GLU A 64 5.46 1.64 -13.33
CA GLU A 64 4.24 2.21 -13.91
C GLU A 64 4.28 3.73 -13.95
N ILE A 65 4.70 4.37 -12.85
CA ILE A 65 4.85 5.83 -12.77
C ILE A 65 5.84 6.30 -13.86
N THR A 66 6.98 5.62 -13.98
CA THR A 66 8.00 5.95 -14.99
C THR A 66 7.49 5.78 -16.43
N ARG A 67 6.68 4.74 -16.70
CA ARG A 67 6.07 4.51 -18.03
C ARG A 67 4.96 5.51 -18.36
N ALA A 68 4.18 5.92 -17.37
CA ALA A 68 3.17 6.96 -17.54
C ALA A 68 3.85 8.29 -17.89
N ASP A 69 4.92 8.63 -17.18
CA ASP A 69 5.67 9.87 -17.39
C ASP A 69 6.33 9.94 -18.79
N ARG A 70 6.96 8.84 -19.23
CA ARG A 70 7.50 8.75 -20.61
C ARG A 70 6.42 8.88 -21.70
N ARG A 71 5.19 8.38 -21.45
CA ARG A 71 4.06 8.56 -22.37
C ARG A 71 3.56 10.00 -22.42
N CYS A 72 3.69 10.75 -21.32
CA CYS A 72 3.39 12.19 -21.29
C CYS A 72 4.44 13.01 -22.06
N ILE A 73 5.73 12.68 -21.93
CA ILE A 73 6.82 13.38 -22.63
C ILE A 73 6.80 13.10 -24.14
N GLY A 74 6.41 11.89 -24.56
CA GLY A 74 6.34 11.49 -25.98
C GLY A 74 5.19 12.09 -26.80
N ARG A 75 4.18 12.72 -26.16
CA ARG A 75 3.13 13.49 -26.83
C ARG A 75 3.34 14.99 -26.67
N GLY A 76 4.58 15.44 -26.87
CA GLY A 76 4.92 16.83 -27.13
C GLY A 76 4.25 17.34 -28.41
N ARG A 77 2.92 17.53 -28.39
CA ARG A 77 2.32 18.65 -29.11
C ARG A 77 3.00 19.89 -28.55
N ARG A 78 3.54 20.71 -29.45
CA ARG A 78 4.20 21.99 -29.19
C ARG A 78 3.32 22.86 -28.29
N LEU A 79 3.43 22.70 -26.98
CA LEU A 79 2.95 23.69 -26.04
C LEU A 79 3.99 24.81 -26.08
N ARG A 80 3.64 25.82 -26.86
CA ARG A 80 4.26 27.15 -26.84
C ARG A 80 4.43 27.54 -25.36
N PRO A 81 5.64 27.89 -24.90
CA PRO A 81 5.82 28.25 -23.50
C PRO A 81 4.93 29.47 -23.21
N PRO A 82 4.17 29.48 -22.10
CA PRO A 82 3.50 30.69 -21.67
C PRO A 82 4.59 31.73 -21.36
N ARG A 83 4.57 32.84 -22.11
CA ARG A 83 5.30 34.04 -21.70
C ARG A 83 4.57 34.59 -20.47
N GLY A 84 5.23 34.57 -19.32
CA GLY A 84 4.73 35.24 -18.12
C GLY A 84 4.98 34.44 -16.86
N ASP A 85 5.90 34.98 -16.06
CA ASP A 85 5.96 34.89 -14.60
C ASP A 85 6.44 33.58 -13.96
N ALA A 86 7.77 33.56 -13.81
CA ALA A 86 8.45 32.93 -12.70
C ALA A 86 7.83 33.38 -11.37
N ARG A 87 7.13 32.45 -10.70
CA ARG A 87 7.20 32.16 -9.25
C ARG A 87 6.12 31.14 -8.91
N ARG A 88 6.51 29.87 -8.73
CA ARG A 88 6.04 28.98 -7.65
C ARG A 88 6.60 27.56 -7.79
N SER A 89 7.52 27.25 -6.87
CA SER A 89 7.61 25.96 -6.16
C SER A 89 7.45 24.67 -6.97
N GLY A 90 8.55 24.19 -7.55
CA GLY A 90 8.71 22.78 -7.89
C GLY A 90 8.95 21.93 -6.65
N ARG A 91 7.89 21.59 -5.90
CA ARG A 91 7.85 20.32 -5.19
C ARG A 91 6.99 19.39 -6.05
N LEU A 92 7.66 18.49 -6.76
CA LEU A 92 7.03 17.29 -7.33
C LEU A 92 6.37 16.53 -6.18
N GLY A 93 5.11 16.86 -5.91
CA GLY A 93 4.30 16.17 -4.94
C GLY A 93 4.07 14.76 -5.48
N THR A 94 4.70 13.79 -4.84
CA THR A 94 4.30 12.39 -4.87
C THR A 94 2.78 12.38 -4.63
N LEU A 95 2.00 12.10 -5.67
CA LEU A 95 0.54 11.98 -5.57
C LEU A 95 0.22 10.72 -4.77
N VAL A 96 0.41 10.78 -3.46
CA VAL A 96 -0.19 9.84 -2.53
C VAL A 96 -1.67 10.16 -2.54
N ARG A 97 -2.47 9.35 -3.24
CA ARG A 97 -3.93 9.38 -3.13
C ARG A 97 -4.28 8.91 -1.71
N GLU A 98 -4.33 9.84 -0.77
CA GLU A 98 -4.87 9.59 0.56
C GLU A 98 -6.37 9.37 0.43
N VAL A 99 -6.83 8.12 0.57
CA VAL A 99 -8.26 7.82 0.60
C VAL A 99 -8.64 7.65 2.06
N ARG A 100 -9.44 8.58 2.59
CA ARG A 100 -9.95 8.54 3.96
C ARG A 100 -11.24 7.74 3.99
N TYR A 101 -11.23 6.62 4.72
CA TYR A 101 -12.43 5.83 5.00
C TYR A 101 -12.88 6.07 6.44
N ARG A 102 -14.18 6.23 6.65
CA ARG A 102 -14.81 6.30 7.98
C ARG A 102 -15.43 4.94 8.28
N ILE A 103 -14.83 4.18 9.20
CA ILE A 103 -15.35 2.87 9.63
C ILE A 103 -15.86 3.02 11.06
N SER A 104 -17.16 2.81 11.26
CA SER A 104 -17.77 2.73 12.60
C SER A 104 -17.68 1.30 13.10
N LEU A 105 -17.05 1.09 14.26
CA LEU A 105 -17.05 -0.19 14.96
C LEU A 105 -17.97 -0.04 16.18
N GLU A 106 -19.18 -0.56 16.08
CA GLU A 106 -20.07 -0.74 17.24
C GLU A 106 -19.52 -1.88 18.11
N PRO A 107 -19.51 -1.74 19.45
CA PRO A 107 -19.05 -2.80 20.33
C PRO A 107 -20.01 -4.00 20.25
N ALA A 108 -19.46 -5.20 20.09
CA ALA A 108 -20.21 -6.44 20.23
C ALA A 108 -20.64 -6.60 21.70
N ALA A 109 -21.95 -6.76 21.93
CA ALA A 109 -22.56 -6.98 23.23
C ALA A 109 -22.28 -8.39 23.77
#